data_AF-A0A2M8BT71-F1
#
_entry.id   AF-A0A2M8BT71-F1
#
_cell.length_a   1.000
_cell.length_b   1.000
_cell.length_c   1.000
_cell.angle_alpha   90.00
_cell.angle_beta   90.00
_cell.angle_gamma   90.00
#
_symmetry.space_group_name_H-M   'P 1'
#
loop_
_entity.id
_entity.type
_entity.pdbx_description
1 polymer ?
#
loop_
_entity_poly.entity_id
_entity_poly.type
_entity_poly.pdbx_seq_one_letter_code
_entity_poly.pdbx_strand_id
1 'polypeptide(L)'
;MKAHEGDVRGWDMETPYAIHPLWCSMTIYSETTLPKQIRDEGAVVLLYHDILEDTKLNLPDNLTPDEVDGIIQMTFTGMTQEMVEVWNREPKIRLFKLYDKISNLLDSSWMTPEIIEIYTSYTKKLLEDVEQNFGQLNITRIARAILYKKF
;
A
#
# COMPACT_ATOMS: atom_id res chain seq x y z
N MET A 1 4.45 -11.31 -12.33
CA MET A 1 3.11 -10.78 -12.01
C MET A 1 2.28 -10.79 -13.29
N LYS A 2 1.75 -11.96 -13.69
CA LYS A 2 0.97 -12.09 -14.94
C LYS A 2 -0.39 -11.39 -14.88
N ALA A 3 -0.89 -11.16 -13.65
CA ALA A 3 -2.18 -10.52 -13.44
C ALA A 3 -2.23 -9.07 -13.96
N HIS A 4 -1.09 -8.37 -13.93
CA HIS A 4 -0.94 -7.01 -14.47
C HIS A 4 -0.13 -7.02 -15.79
N GLU A 5 -0.17 -8.11 -16.54
CA GLU A 5 0.52 -8.20 -17.84
C GLU A 5 -0.17 -7.29 -18.85
N GLY A 6 0.55 -6.26 -19.31
CA GLY A 6 0.00 -5.24 -20.22
C GLY A 6 -0.67 -4.06 -19.50
N ASP A 7 -0.86 -4.12 -18.18
CA ASP A 7 -1.34 -3.00 -17.39
C ASP A 7 -0.23 -1.96 -17.22
N VAL A 8 -0.60 -0.71 -17.46
CA VAL A 8 0.24 0.47 -17.30
C VAL A 8 -0.37 1.41 -16.29
N ARG A 9 0.43 2.29 -15.71
CA ARG A 9 -0.08 3.34 -14.83
C ARG A 9 -1.04 4.23 -15.63
N GLY A 10 -2.24 4.44 -15.10
CA GLY A 10 -3.30 5.15 -15.82
C GLY A 10 -2.98 6.60 -16.19
N TRP A 11 -1.97 7.21 -15.57
CA TRP A 11 -1.61 8.61 -15.80
C TRP A 11 -0.54 8.83 -16.87
N ASP A 12 0.38 7.88 -17.11
CA ASP A 12 1.36 7.97 -18.22
C ASP A 12 1.06 7.01 -19.36
N MET A 13 0.29 5.95 -19.12
CA MET A 13 0.01 4.89 -20.08
C MET A 13 1.27 4.19 -20.64
N GLU A 14 2.42 4.31 -19.95
CA GLU A 14 3.73 3.81 -20.40
C GLU A 14 4.38 2.93 -19.32
N THR A 15 4.33 3.34 -18.06
CA THR A 15 5.03 2.63 -16.98
C THR A 15 4.26 1.38 -16.57
N PRO A 16 4.87 0.18 -16.53
CA PRO A 16 4.18 -1.03 -16.10
C PRO A 16 3.63 -0.91 -14.67
N TYR A 17 2.34 -1.22 -14.49
CA TYR A 17 1.69 -1.09 -13.18
C TYR A 17 2.37 -1.94 -12.10
N ALA A 18 2.87 -3.12 -12.50
CA ALA A 18 3.54 -4.10 -11.64
C ALA A 18 4.68 -3.54 -10.77
N ILE A 19 5.28 -2.39 -11.13
CA ILE A 19 6.31 -1.74 -10.32
C ILE A 19 5.77 -1.32 -8.94
N HIS A 20 4.51 -0.88 -8.85
CA HIS A 20 3.90 -0.43 -7.59
C HIS A 20 3.80 -1.56 -6.55
N PRO A 21 3.06 -2.65 -6.79
CA PRO A 21 2.97 -3.76 -5.83
C PRO A 21 4.33 -4.44 -5.58
N LEU A 22 5.24 -4.48 -6.56
CA LEU A 22 6.61 -4.97 -6.34
C LEU A 22 7.37 -4.10 -5.34
N TRP A 23 7.29 -2.77 -5.47
CA TRP A 23 7.96 -1.87 -4.54
C TRP A 23 7.43 -2.06 -3.12
N CYS A 24 6.11 -2.12 -2.95
CA CYS A 24 5.48 -2.34 -1.65
C CYS A 24 5.94 -3.67 -1.02
N SER A 25 5.83 -4.76 -1.78
CA SER A 25 6.21 -6.12 -1.36
C SER A 25 7.69 -6.24 -0.97
N MET A 26 8.59 -5.64 -1.76
CA MET A 26 10.02 -5.71 -1.48
C MET A 26 10.43 -4.80 -0.32
N THR A 27 9.77 -3.65 -0.14
CA THR A 27 10.15 -2.67 0.89
C THR A 27 9.84 -3.21 2.29
N ILE A 28 8.71 -3.89 2.50
CA ILE A 28 8.38 -4.45 3.82
C ILE A 28 9.37 -5.51 4.30
N TYR A 29 9.99 -6.27 3.39
CA TYR A 29 11.04 -7.21 3.77
C TYR A 29 12.29 -6.55 4.38
N SER A 30 12.52 -5.28 4.09
CA SER A 30 13.63 -4.50 4.66
C SER A 30 13.42 -4.14 6.14
N GLU A 31 12.23 -4.37 6.71
CA GLU A 31 11.91 -4.00 8.09
C GLU A 31 12.50 -4.96 9.12
N THR A 32 13.78 -4.81 9.45
CA THR A 32 14.46 -5.72 10.39
C THR A 32 13.87 -5.73 11.80
N THR A 33 13.12 -4.69 12.19
CA THR A 33 12.47 -4.57 13.49
C THR A 33 11.03 -5.08 13.51
N LEU A 34 10.42 -5.31 12.33
CA LEU A 34 9.06 -5.84 12.22
C LEU A 34 9.08 -7.38 12.35
N PRO A 35 8.13 -7.99 13.11
CA PRO A 35 8.05 -9.44 13.24
C PRO A 35 8.06 -10.14 11.88
N LYS A 36 8.86 -11.22 11.77
CA LYS A 36 9.05 -11.94 10.51
C LYS A 36 7.73 -12.39 9.88
N GLN A 37 6.79 -12.86 10.70
CA GLN A 37 5.46 -13.27 10.24
C GLN A 37 4.71 -12.14 9.53
N ILE A 38 4.68 -10.94 10.12
CA ILE A 38 4.02 -9.76 9.51
C ILE A 38 4.72 -9.36 8.21
N ARG A 39 6.06 -9.48 8.15
CA ARG A 39 6.81 -9.22 6.91
C ARG A 39 6.51 -10.21 5.81
N ASP A 40 6.53 -11.50 6.13
CA ASP A 40 6.29 -12.56 5.14
C ASP A 40 4.86 -12.44 4.59
N GLU A 41 3.86 -12.34 5.47
CA GLU A 41 2.46 -12.16 5.11
C GLU A 41 2.26 -10.85 4.32
N GLY A 42 2.77 -9.74 4.87
CA GLY A 42 2.60 -8.42 4.26
C GLY A 42 3.27 -8.30 2.89
N ALA A 43 4.39 -8.99 2.65
CA ALA A 43 5.01 -9.00 1.33
C ALA A 43 4.10 -9.67 0.29
N VAL A 44 3.40 -10.74 0.65
CA VAL A 44 2.45 -11.42 -0.25
C VAL A 44 1.19 -10.57 -0.41
N VAL A 45 0.62 -10.08 0.69
CA VAL A 45 -0.57 -9.21 0.65
C VAL A 45 -0.31 -7.98 -0.22
N LEU A 46 0.79 -7.26 -0.01
CA LEU A 46 1.14 -6.07 -0.81
C LEU A 46 1.43 -6.40 -2.27
N LEU A 47 1.93 -7.59 -2.59
CA LEU A 47 2.16 -8.00 -3.97
C LEU A 47 0.86 -8.17 -4.76
N TYR A 48 -0.23 -8.51 -4.07
CA TYR A 48 -1.50 -8.91 -4.67
C TYR A 48 -2.68 -7.98 -4.32
N HIS A 49 -2.46 -6.95 -3.49
CA HIS A 49 -3.54 -6.13 -2.93
C HIS A 49 -4.46 -5.48 -3.96
N ASP A 50 -3.90 -5.12 -5.13
CA ASP A 50 -4.63 -4.46 -6.22
C ASP A 50 -5.35 -5.44 -7.15
N ILE A 51 -5.08 -6.75 -7.09
CA ILE A 51 -5.69 -7.68 -8.06
C ILE A 51 -7.22 -7.65 -7.97
N LEU A 52 -7.77 -7.68 -6.76
CA LEU A 52 -9.21 -7.68 -6.56
C LEU A 52 -9.84 -6.29 -6.74
N GLU A 53 -9.05 -5.22 -6.62
CA GLU A 53 -9.50 -3.84 -6.77
C GLU A 53 -9.53 -3.43 -8.25
N ASP A 54 -8.46 -3.74 -8.99
CA ASP A 54 -8.21 -3.20 -10.33
C ASP A 54 -8.46 -4.18 -11.46
N THR A 55 -8.59 -5.48 -11.16
CA THR A 55 -8.70 -6.52 -12.18
C THR A 55 -9.95 -7.40 -11.99
N LYS A 56 -10.25 -8.23 -12.98
CA LYS A 56 -11.29 -9.27 -12.89
C LYS A 56 -10.71 -10.66 -12.63
N LEU A 57 -9.43 -10.74 -12.27
CA LEU A 57 -8.72 -11.99 -12.07
C LEU A 57 -8.93 -12.53 -10.66
N ASN A 58 -8.84 -13.85 -10.53
CA ASN A 58 -8.82 -14.51 -9.24
C ASN A 58 -7.42 -14.45 -8.63
N LEU A 59 -7.36 -14.51 -7.31
CA LEU A 59 -6.10 -14.72 -6.59
C LEU A 59 -5.51 -16.11 -6.89
N PRO A 60 -4.18 -16.29 -6.81
CA PRO A 60 -3.55 -17.60 -6.97
C PRO A 60 -4.05 -18.63 -5.96
N ASP A 61 -4.28 -19.87 -6.40
CA ASP A 61 -4.83 -20.95 -5.55
C ASP A 61 -3.86 -21.42 -4.45
N ASN A 62 -2.57 -21.05 -4.53
CA ASN A 62 -1.54 -21.46 -3.58
C ASN A 62 -1.33 -20.47 -2.41
N LEU A 63 -2.17 -19.43 -2.31
CA LEU A 63 -2.16 -18.52 -1.17
C LEU A 63 -2.75 -19.18 0.07
N THR A 64 -2.23 -18.83 1.24
CA THR A 64 -2.77 -19.22 2.53
C THR A 64 -4.05 -18.44 2.85
N PRO A 65 -4.92 -18.96 3.74
CA PRO A 65 -6.13 -18.24 4.16
C PRO A 65 -5.84 -16.84 4.74
N ASP A 66 -4.77 -16.69 5.50
CA ASP A 66 -4.38 -15.41 6.11
C ASP A 66 -3.93 -14.39 5.04
N GLU A 67 -3.21 -14.83 4.01
CA GLU A 67 -2.81 -13.97 2.88
C GLU A 67 -4.04 -13.52 2.08
N VAL A 68 -4.98 -14.44 1.81
CA VAL A 68 -6.23 -14.12 1.11
C VAL A 68 -7.07 -13.13 1.90
N ASP A 69 -7.23 -13.36 3.21
CA ASP A 69 -7.95 -12.44 4.09
C ASP A 69 -7.28 -11.06 4.12
N GLY A 70 -5.95 -11.01 4.24
CA GLY A 70 -5.18 -9.76 4.20
C GLY A 70 -5.39 -8.98 2.90
N ILE A 71 -5.42 -9.67 1.74
CA ILE A 71 -5.70 -9.04 0.44
C ILE A 71 -7.13 -8.49 0.41
N ILE A 72 -8.13 -9.27 0.86
CA ILE A 72 -9.52 -8.82 0.92
C ILE A 72 -9.67 -7.59 1.84
N GLN A 73 -8.97 -7.56 2.97
CA GLN A 73 -8.99 -6.42 3.89
C GLN A 73 -8.32 -5.16 3.32
N MET A 74 -7.44 -5.31 2.32
CA MET A 74 -6.78 -4.22 1.60
C MET A 74 -7.60 -3.68 0.43
N THR A 75 -8.60 -4.42 -0.04
CA THR A 75 -9.43 -4.04 -1.20
C THR A 75 -10.58 -3.12 -0.79
N PHE A 76 -10.73 -2.00 -1.48
CA PHE A 76 -11.83 -1.05 -1.30
C PHE A 76 -12.46 -0.70 -2.65
N THR A 77 -13.73 -0.27 -2.67
CA THR A 77 -14.36 0.16 -3.94
C THR A 77 -13.92 1.55 -4.38
N GLY A 78 -13.11 2.24 -3.57
CA GLY A 78 -12.55 3.54 -3.88
C GLY A 78 -12.06 4.32 -2.65
N MET A 79 -11.30 5.37 -2.92
CA MET A 79 -10.58 6.17 -1.93
C MET A 79 -11.48 6.74 -0.81
N THR A 80 -12.70 7.19 -1.12
CA THR A 80 -13.62 7.71 -0.09
C THR A 80 -14.04 6.63 0.91
N GLN A 81 -14.33 5.41 0.43
CA GLN A 81 -14.67 4.29 1.29
C GLN A 81 -13.46 3.90 2.14
N GLU A 82 -12.29 3.78 1.51
CA GLU A 82 -11.05 3.42 2.18
C GLU A 82 -10.77 4.35 3.37
N MET A 83 -10.83 5.67 3.18
CA MET A 83 -10.52 6.65 4.23
C MET A 83 -11.42 6.58 5.46
N VAL A 84 -12.60 5.96 5.33
CA VAL A 84 -13.56 5.76 6.42
C VAL A 84 -13.37 4.37 7.05
N GLU A 85 -13.28 3.33 6.22
CA GLU A 85 -13.35 1.95 6.69
C GLU A 85 -12.02 1.36 7.14
N VAL A 86 -10.88 1.87 6.66
CA VAL A 86 -9.54 1.34 6.97
C VAL A 86 -9.27 1.31 8.48
N TRP A 87 -9.86 2.23 9.24
CA TRP A 87 -9.68 2.35 10.69
C TRP A 87 -10.33 1.21 11.48
N ASN A 88 -11.29 0.50 10.87
CA ASN A 88 -11.91 -0.70 11.44
C ASN A 88 -11.12 -1.98 11.11
N ARG A 89 -10.07 -1.89 10.28
CA ARG A 89 -9.18 -3.00 9.96
C ARG A 89 -8.10 -3.17 11.01
N GLU A 90 -7.51 -4.35 11.05
CA GLU A 90 -6.41 -4.64 11.97
C GLU A 90 -5.20 -3.71 11.73
N PRO A 91 -4.40 -3.40 12.76
CA PRO A 91 -3.24 -2.52 12.62
C PRO A 91 -2.27 -2.93 11.50
N LYS A 92 -2.10 -4.23 11.23
CA LYS A 92 -1.23 -4.71 10.13
C LYS A 92 -1.74 -4.29 8.75
N ILE A 93 -3.06 -4.21 8.55
CA ILE A 93 -3.66 -3.75 7.29
C ILE A 93 -3.43 -2.25 7.10
N ARG A 94 -3.52 -1.47 8.19
CA ARG A 94 -3.22 -0.03 8.16
C ARG A 94 -1.73 0.23 7.89
N LEU A 95 -0.86 -0.63 8.42
CA LEU A 95 0.56 -0.68 8.04
C LEU A 95 0.72 -0.94 6.54
N PHE A 96 0.05 -1.95 5.98
CA PHE A 96 0.12 -2.25 4.54
C PHE A 96 -0.41 -1.10 3.69
N LYS A 97 -1.50 -0.43 4.10
CA LYS A 97 -1.96 0.79 3.44
C LYS A 97 -0.95 1.93 3.48
N LEU A 98 -0.15 2.06 4.54
CA LEU A 98 0.95 3.04 4.54
C LEU A 98 1.95 2.75 3.42
N TYR A 99 2.31 1.49 3.15
CA TYR A 99 3.19 1.14 2.03
C TYR A 99 2.58 1.53 0.68
N ASP A 100 1.32 1.15 0.45
CA ASP A 100 0.55 1.54 -0.75
C ASP A 100 0.59 3.06 -0.95
N LYS A 101 0.12 3.84 0.04
CA LYS A 101 0.02 5.30 -0.09
C LYS A 101 1.37 5.99 -0.25
N ILE A 102 2.41 5.48 0.40
CA ILE A 102 3.77 6.00 0.20
C ILE A 102 4.31 5.69 -1.19
N SER A 103 4.08 4.49 -1.72
CA SER A 103 4.46 4.19 -3.10
C SER A 103 3.73 5.08 -4.09
N ASN A 104 2.46 5.40 -3.85
CA ASN A 104 1.70 6.32 -4.68
C ASN A 104 2.21 7.77 -4.60
N LEU A 105 2.58 8.24 -3.40
CA LEU A 105 3.15 9.57 -3.19
C LEU A 105 4.59 9.72 -3.70
N LEU A 106 5.37 8.63 -3.81
CA LEU A 106 6.69 8.66 -4.45
C LEU A 106 6.60 9.08 -5.92
N ASP A 107 5.47 8.83 -6.57
CA ASP A 107 5.19 9.23 -7.94
C ASP A 107 3.91 10.07 -8.02
N SER A 108 3.84 11.15 -7.24
CA SER A 108 2.68 12.03 -7.17
C SER A 108 2.53 12.98 -8.36
N SER A 109 3.30 12.78 -9.44
CA SER A 109 3.38 13.70 -10.59
C SER A 109 2.03 13.92 -11.30
N TRP A 110 1.13 12.95 -11.18
CA TRP A 110 -0.21 12.94 -11.74
C TRP A 110 -1.29 13.54 -10.82
N MET A 111 -0.99 13.79 -9.56
CA MET A 111 -1.97 14.28 -8.58
C MET A 111 -2.15 15.80 -8.70
N THR A 112 -3.39 16.28 -8.69
CA THR A 112 -3.67 17.71 -8.54
C THR A 112 -3.32 18.18 -7.11
N PRO A 113 -3.11 19.49 -6.88
CA PRO A 113 -2.84 20.01 -5.52
C PRO A 113 -3.88 19.57 -4.48
N GLU A 114 -5.16 19.53 -4.85
CA GLU A 114 -6.26 19.11 -3.98
C GLU A 114 -6.14 17.62 -3.63
N ILE A 115 -5.84 16.77 -4.62
CA ILE A 115 -5.64 15.33 -4.41
C ILE A 115 -4.42 15.09 -3.51
N ILE A 116 -3.31 15.83 -3.73
CA ILE A 116 -2.10 15.76 -2.90
C ILE A 116 -2.43 16.11 -1.45
N GLU A 117 -3.21 17.16 -1.20
CA GLU A 117 -3.58 17.56 0.17
C GLU A 117 -4.38 16.46 0.88
N ILE A 118 -5.36 15.88 0.19
CA ILE A 118 -6.19 14.79 0.73
C ILE A 118 -5.32 13.55 1.00
N TYR A 119 -4.50 13.11 0.04
CA TYR A 119 -3.59 11.98 0.19
C TYR A 119 -2.60 12.19 1.32
N THR A 120 -1.97 13.36 1.39
CA THR A 120 -0.98 13.70 2.42
C THR A 120 -1.63 13.69 3.80
N SER A 121 -2.81 14.28 3.94
CA SER A 121 -3.53 14.33 5.21
C SER A 121 -3.92 12.95 5.72
N TYR A 122 -4.42 12.09 4.83
CA TYR A 122 -4.73 10.71 5.15
C TYR A 122 -3.49 9.89 5.51
N THR A 123 -2.43 10.00 4.70
CA THR A 123 -1.19 9.24 4.90
C THR A 123 -0.47 9.65 6.19
N LYS A 124 -0.58 10.92 6.63
CA LYS A 124 -0.10 11.37 7.95
C LYS A 124 -0.81 10.64 9.09
N LYS A 125 -2.11 10.43 9.00
CA LYS A 125 -2.86 9.66 10.02
C LYS A 125 -2.44 8.20 10.05
N LEU A 126 -2.22 7.58 8.88
CA LEU A 126 -1.70 6.22 8.81
C LEU A 126 -0.29 6.12 9.41
N LEU A 127 0.57 7.10 9.13
CA LEU A 127 1.91 7.18 9.71
C LEU A 127 1.85 7.22 11.25
N GLU A 128 1.01 8.07 11.82
CA GLU A 128 0.85 8.19 13.27
C GLU A 128 0.33 6.88 13.89
N ASP A 129 -0.69 6.25 13.30
CA ASP A 129 -1.22 4.96 13.77
C ASP A 129 -0.16 3.85 13.67
N VAL A 130 0.59 3.78 12.57
CA VAL A 130 1.65 2.79 12.40
C VAL A 130 2.76 2.97 13.42
N GLU A 131 3.21 4.20 13.67
CA GLU A 131 4.23 4.46 14.68
C GLU A 131 3.75 4.13 16.09
N GLN A 132 2.46 4.34 16.38
CA GLN A 132 1.87 3.97 17.66
C GLN A 132 1.83 2.45 17.86
N ASN A 133 1.54 1.67 16.81
CA ASN A 133 1.36 0.22 16.90
C ASN A 133 2.68 -0.57 16.72
N PHE A 134 3.59 -0.09 15.88
CA PHE A 134 4.78 -0.82 15.44
C PHE A 134 6.10 -0.08 15.70
N GLY A 135 6.04 1.15 16.20
CA GLY A 135 7.22 2.00 16.41
C GLY A 135 7.80 2.53 15.10
N GLN A 136 9.09 2.90 15.14
CA GLN A 136 9.77 3.42 13.96
C GLN A 136 10.22 2.29 13.05
N LEU A 137 9.77 2.36 11.80
CA LEU A 137 10.08 1.45 10.71
C LEU A 137 10.79 2.23 9.59
N ASN A 138 11.43 1.54 8.64
CA ASN A 138 11.99 2.19 7.46
C ASN A 138 10.90 2.92 6.66
N ILE A 139 9.72 2.31 6.51
CA ILE A 139 8.58 2.94 5.82
C ILE A 139 8.12 4.22 6.52
N THR A 140 8.14 4.31 7.85
CA THR A 140 7.74 5.52 8.57
C THR A 140 8.78 6.65 8.38
N ARG A 141 10.07 6.29 8.26
CA ARG A 141 11.14 7.25 7.93
C ARG A 141 11.00 7.77 6.49
N ILE A 142 10.71 6.89 5.54
CA ILE A 142 10.43 7.27 4.14
C ILE A 142 9.18 8.16 4.08
N ALA A 143 8.12 7.77 4.78
CA ALA A 143 6.88 8.54 4.87
C ALA A 143 7.12 9.96 5.37
N ARG A 144 7.88 10.12 6.46
CA ARG A 144 8.26 11.45 6.96
C ARG A 144 9.03 12.26 5.91
N ALA A 145 9.98 11.65 5.21
CA ALA A 145 10.75 12.34 4.18
C ALA A 145 9.87 12.85 3.03
N ILE A 146 8.82 12.10 2.66
CA ILE A 146 7.90 12.48 1.58
C ILE A 146 6.88 13.51 2.06
N LEU A 147 6.20 13.25 3.18
CA LEU A 147 5.07 14.05 3.68
C LEU A 147 5.45 15.43 4.23
N TYR A 148 6.72 15.60 4.62
CA TYR A 148 7.23 16.86 5.17
C TYR A 148 8.25 17.55 4.26
N LYS A 149 8.46 17.04 3.05
CA LYS A 149 9.24 17.76 2.04
C LYS A 149 8.48 19.03 1.67
N LYS A 150 9.11 20.20 1.84
CA LYS A 150 8.60 21.43 1.23
C LYS A 150 8.92 21.36 -0.27
N PHE A 151 7.88 21.37 -1.08
CA PHE A 151 7.99 21.60 -2.53
C PHE A 151 8.00 23.11 -2.80
#